data_AF-A0A7J6A4Y0-F1
#
_entry.id   AF-A0A7J6A4Y0-F1
#
_cell.length_a   1.000
_cell.length_b   1.000
_cell.length_c   1.000
_cell.angle_alpha   90.00
_cell.angle_beta   90.00
_cell.angle_gamma   90.00
#
_symmetry.space_group_name_H-M   'P 1'
#
loop_
_entity.id
_entity.type
_entity.pdbx_description
1 polymer ?
#
loop_
_entity_poly.entity_id
_entity_poly.type
_entity_poly.pdbx_seq_one_letter_code
_entity_poly.pdbx_strand_id
1 'polypeptide(L)' 'MKVGPRCKCNLHASQCTLLDGNLQCVCEHNTTGQDCQRCKKGFKAKIWKAGSYLPTPTGTPNTCAQAGTSSGSSK' A
#
# COMPACT_ATOMS: atom_id res chain seq x y z
N MET A 1 -24.47 -1.06 -12.85
CA MET A 1 -23.01 -0.81 -12.89
C MET A 1 -22.29 -2.11 -12.54
N LYS A 2 -21.58 -2.74 -13.48
CA LYS A 2 -20.81 -3.95 -13.20
C LYS A 2 -19.47 -3.50 -12.60
N VAL A 3 -19.35 -3.54 -11.27
CA VAL A 3 -18.04 -3.46 -10.63
C VAL A 3 -17.27 -4.70 -11.10
N GLY A 4 -16.34 -4.51 -12.03
CA GLY A 4 -15.39 -5.56 -12.39
C GLY A 4 -14.62 -5.98 -11.14
N PRO A 5 -14.06 -7.20 -11.12
CA PRO A 5 -13.25 -7.66 -10.00
C PRO A 5 -12.14 -6.63 -9.73
N ARG A 6 -12.21 -5.94 -8.59
CA ARG A 6 -11.19 -5.00 -8.14
C ARG A 6 -10.13 -5.82 -7.43
N CYS A 7 -8.88 -5.65 -7.82
CA CYS A 7 -7.77 -6.30 -7.13
C CYS A 7 -7.66 -5.74 -5.70
N LYS A 8 -7.31 -6.62 -4.76
CA LYS A 8 -7.29 -6.28 -3.34
C LYS A 8 -5.95 -5.67 -2.95
N CYS A 9 -5.71 -4.44 -3.33
CA CYS A 9 -4.41 -3.79 -3.08
C CYS A 9 -4.26 -3.17 -1.68
N ASN A 10 -5.15 -3.49 -0.74
CA ASN A 10 -5.14 -2.95 0.64
C ASN A 10 -5.03 -1.41 0.71
N LEU A 11 -5.66 -0.70 -0.24
CA LEU A 11 -5.55 0.77 -0.41
C LEU A 11 -4.11 1.30 -0.59
N HIS A 12 -3.18 0.43 -0.97
CA HIS A 12 -1.83 0.82 -1.35
C HIS A 12 -1.60 0.78 -2.86
N ALA A 13 -2.63 0.55 -3.67
CA ALA A 13 -2.59 0.80 -5.11
C ALA A 13 -3.99 1.17 -5.61
N SER A 14 -4.03 2.06 -6.60
CA SER A 14 -5.23 2.38 -7.37
C SER A 14 -5.34 1.56 -8.66
N GLN A 15 -4.23 0.95 -9.07
CA GLN A 15 -4.10 0.21 -10.32
C GLN A 15 -3.49 -1.18 -10.10
N CYS A 16 -3.78 -2.08 -11.02
CA CYS A 16 -3.20 -3.41 -11.06
C CYS A 16 -2.79 -3.72 -12.49
N THR A 17 -1.76 -4.55 -12.62
CA THR A 17 -1.23 -5.03 -13.89
C THR A 17 -1.25 -6.55 -13.92
N LEU A 18 -1.29 -7.15 -15.10
CA LEU A 18 -1.17 -8.59 -15.27
C LEU A 18 0.31 -8.92 -15.52
N LEU A 19 0.97 -9.54 -14.55
CA LEU A 19 2.37 -9.96 -14.64
C LEU A 19 2.43 -11.48 -14.63
N ASP A 20 3.00 -12.08 -15.67
CA ASP A 20 3.12 -13.55 -15.82
C ASP A 20 1.78 -14.31 -15.67
N GLY A 21 0.70 -13.72 -16.18
CA GLY A 21 -0.65 -14.29 -16.08
C GLY A 21 -1.31 -14.11 -14.70
N ASN A 22 -0.65 -13.44 -13.76
CA ASN A 22 -1.17 -13.16 -12.42
C ASN A 22 -1.48 -11.67 -12.24
N LEU A 23 -2.64 -11.35 -11.64
CA LEU A 23 -3.03 -9.97 -11.40
C LEU A 23 -2.30 -9.44 -10.16
N GLN A 24 -1.47 -8.42 -10.37
CA GLN A 24 -0.57 -7.86 -9.36
C GLN A 24 -0.84 -6.37 -9.19
N CYS A 25 -0.97 -5.90 -7.96
CA CYS A 25 -1.16 -4.49 -7.66
C CYS A 25 0.11 -3.68 -7.93
N VAL A 26 -0.06 -2.48 -8.47
CA VAL A 26 1.04 -1.52 -8.64
C VAL A 26 1.25 -0.80 -7.31
N CYS A 27 1.98 -1.44 -6.39
CA CYS A 27 2.08 -0.99 -5.00
C CYS A 27 2.84 0.32 -4.81
N GLU A 28 2.13 1.26 -4.18
CA GLU A 28 2.58 2.56 -3.70
C GLU A 28 2.89 2.49 -2.19
N HIS A 29 3.14 3.64 -1.56
CA HIS A 29 3.29 3.76 -0.11
C HIS A 29 4.39 2.85 0.49
N ASN A 30 5.45 2.60 -0.28
CA ASN A 30 6.57 1.73 0.08
C ASN A 30 6.17 0.30 0.44
N THR A 31 5.06 -0.18 -0.12
CA THR A 31 4.60 -1.56 0.00
C THR A 31 4.95 -2.39 -1.23
N THR A 32 4.89 -3.72 -1.11
CA THR A 32 5.21 -4.68 -2.16
C THR A 32 4.42 -5.99 -1.96
N GLY A 33 4.54 -6.91 -2.90
CA GLY A 33 3.77 -8.14 -3.00
C GLY A 33 2.49 -7.98 -3.82
N GLN A 34 1.85 -9.10 -4.15
CA GLN A 34 0.69 -9.14 -5.05
C GLN A 34 -0.44 -8.17 -4.67
N ASP A 35 -0.72 -8.09 -3.38
CA ASP A 35 -1.79 -7.28 -2.78
C ASP A 35 -1.24 -6.12 -1.92
N CYS A 36 0.05 -5.78 -2.03
CA CYS A 36 0.68 -4.74 -1.21
C CYS A 36 0.69 -5.03 0.31
N GLN A 37 0.73 -6.31 0.65
CA GLN A 37 0.62 -6.86 2.01
C GLN A 37 1.91 -6.79 2.87
N ARG A 38 2.98 -6.18 2.35
CA ARG A 38 4.30 -6.13 3.00
C ARG A 38 5.07 -4.89 2.58
N CYS A 39 6.05 -4.45 3.38
CA CYS A 39 6.90 -3.31 3.04
C CYS A 39 8.01 -3.68 2.05
N LYS A 40 8.44 -2.73 1.20
CA LYS A 40 9.61 -2.88 0.32
C LYS A 40 10.88 -3.15 1.12
N LYS A 41 11.86 -3.82 0.51
CA LYS A 41 13.18 -4.05 1.12
C LYS A 41 13.80 -2.69 1.50
N GLY A 42 14.26 -2.56 2.74
CA GLY A 42 14.76 -1.28 3.28
C GLY A 42 13.68 -0.42 3.96
N PHE A 43 12.40 -0.76 3.83
CA PHE A 43 11.30 -0.12 4.56
C PHE A 43 10.72 -1.08 5.60
N LYS A 44 10.43 -0.56 6.79
CA LYS A 44 9.79 -1.30 7.87
C LYS A 44 8.73 -0.40 8.52
N ALA A 45 7.50 -0.90 8.57
CA ALA A 45 6.49 -0.34 9.45
C ALA A 45 6.62 -0.94 10.84
N LYS A 46 6.34 -0.15 11.88
CA LYS A 46 6.25 -0.67 13.26
C LYS A 46 5.16 -1.75 13.36
N ILE A 47 4.07 -1.56 12.62
CA ILE A 47 2.98 -2.52 12.39
C ILE A 47 2.52 -2.29 10.95
N TRP A 48 2.48 -3.32 10.10
CA TRP A 48 1.89 -3.19 8.75
C TRP A 48 0.39 -2.93 8.89
N LYS A 49 -0.11 -1.93 8.17
CA LYS A 49 -1.53 -1.58 8.13
C LYS A 49 -1.90 -1.23 6.70
N ALA A 50 -3.01 -1.79 6.24
CA ALA A 50 -3.65 -1.37 4.99
C ALA A 50 -3.94 0.14 5.02
N GLY A 51 -4.01 0.78 3.86
CA GLY A 51 -4.59 2.12 3.77
C GLY A 51 -6.03 2.11 4.31
N SER A 52 -6.44 3.24 4.87
CA SER A 52 -7.79 3.43 5.40
C SER A 52 -8.42 4.65 4.76
N TYR A 53 -9.73 4.61 4.55
CA TYR A 53 -10.50 5.79 4.14
C TYR A 53 -10.72 6.78 5.28
N LEU A 54 -10.25 6.46 6.50
CA LEU A 54 -10.40 7.29 7.69
C LEU A 54 -9.09 8.00 8.09
N PRO A 55 -9.16 9.24 8.61
CA PRO A 55 -10.37 10.06 8.70
C PRO A 55 -10.81 10.57 7.32
N THR A 56 -12.10 10.61 7.05
CA THR A 56 -12.63 11.22 5.82
C THR A 56 -12.38 12.74 5.86
N PRO A 57 -12.07 13.41 4.73
CA PRO A 57 -12.07 12.91 3.35
C PRO A 57 -10.70 12.39 2.86
N THR A 58 -9.62 12.61 3.61
CA THR A 58 -8.24 12.37 3.19
C THR A 58 -7.80 10.91 3.32
N GLY A 59 -8.36 10.17 4.28
CA GLY A 59 -7.92 8.83 4.61
C GLY A 59 -6.49 8.80 5.19
N THR A 60 -5.97 7.59 5.39
CA THR A 60 -4.59 7.36 5.83
C THR A 60 -3.90 6.32 4.94
N PRO A 61 -2.79 6.66 4.27
CA PRO A 61 -2.10 5.75 3.35
C PRO A 61 -1.26 4.69 4.06
N ASN A 62 -1.01 4.83 5.38
CA ASN A 62 -0.24 3.90 6.22
C ASN A 62 1.09 3.45 5.56
N THR A 63 1.81 4.42 4.99
CA THR A 63 3.06 4.23 4.25
C THR A 63 4.15 3.63 5.12
N CYS A 64 4.89 2.66 4.58
CA CYS A 64 6.04 2.09 5.28
C CYS A 64 7.17 3.13 5.39
N ALA A 65 7.74 3.27 6.58
CA ALA A 65 8.89 4.14 6.85
C ALA A 65 10.21 3.42 6.51
N GLN A 66 11.23 4.16 6.09
CA GLN A 66 12.54 3.58 5.77
C GLN A 66 13.25 3.14 7.06
N ALA A 67 13.72 1.90 7.08
CA ALA A 67 14.45 1.30 8.20
C ALA A 67 15.87 1.84 8.22
N GLY A 68 16.07 3.01 8.81
CA GLY A 68 17.39 3.63 8.94
C GLY A 68 17.40 5.15 8.82
N THR A 69 16.29 5.76 8.43
CA THR A 69 16.12 7.21 8.54
C THR A 69 15.01 7.49 9.54
N SER A 70 15.38 8.21 10.59
CA SER A 70 14.49 8.94 11.48
C SER A 70 13.63 9.92 10.68
N SER A 71 12.64 9.40 9.95
CA SER A 71 11.63 10.25 9.31
C SER A 71 10.59 10.56 10.37
N GLY A 72 10.88 11.63 11.10
CA GLY A 72 9.94 12.28 12.01
C GLY A 72 8.64 12.59 11.28
N SER A 73 7.53 12.16 11.87
CA SER A 73 6.26 12.82 11.65
C SER A 73 6.25 14.09 12.50
N SER A 74 6.25 15.20 11.78
CA SER A 74 5.93 16.58 12.11
C SER A 74 5.34 16.87 13.49
N LYS A 75 5.91 17.89 14.13
CA LYS A 75 5.36 18.63 15.27
C LYS A 75 4.04 19.29 14.91
#